data_AF-A0A1V5H0B1-F1
#
_entry.id   AF-A0A1V5H0B1-F1
#
_cell.length_a   1.000
_cell.length_b   1.000
_cell.length_c   1.000
_cell.angle_alpha   90.00
_cell.angle_beta   90.00
_cell.angle_gamma   90.00
#
_symmetry.space_group_name_H-M   'P 1'
#
loop_
_entity.id
_entity.type
_entity.pdbx_description
1 polymer ?
#
loop_
_entity_poly.entity_id
_entity_poly.type
_entity_poly.pdbx_seq_one_letter_code
_entity_poly.pdbx_strand_id
1 'polypeptide(L)'
;MYESIGVLSERELHARNEVKWETYTKKIQIEARVLGDLSMNHIIPVATQYQSMLLDNLYKMRVVFDEEKATRLSREDAALIEEIATHISAIKTNVDNMVDARKSANRLEDAREKAIAYHDTVEPFLDIIRYHIDKLELIVDNQMWPLPKYRELLFIS
;
A
#
# COMPACT_ATOMS: atom_id res chain seq x y z
N MET A 1 39.01 12.31 -3.78
CA MET A 1 39.33 11.49 -2.58
C MET A 1 39.70 10.06 -2.96
N TYR A 2 38.83 9.24 -3.57
CA TYR A 2 39.18 7.84 -3.90
C TYR A 2 40.32 7.66 -4.90
N GLU A 3 40.39 8.54 -5.90
CA GLU A 3 41.46 8.55 -6.89
C GLU A 3 42.82 8.92 -6.29
N SER A 4 42.85 9.89 -5.37
CA SER A 4 44.07 10.32 -4.67
C SER A 4 44.66 9.27 -3.72
N ILE A 5 43.89 8.26 -3.33
CA ILE A 5 44.34 7.12 -2.49
C ILE A 5 44.56 5.84 -3.32
N GLY A 6 44.39 5.89 -4.65
CA GLY A 6 44.61 4.75 -5.55
C GLY A 6 43.60 3.60 -5.40
N VAL A 7 42.44 3.85 -4.78
CA VAL A 7 41.44 2.80 -4.51
C VAL A 7 40.49 2.61 -5.69
N LEU A 8 40.09 3.69 -6.36
CA LEU A 8 39.22 3.68 -7.55
C LEU A 8 39.66 4.76 -8.52
N SER A 9 39.64 4.44 -9.82
CA SER A 9 39.70 5.43 -10.89
C SER A 9 38.36 6.18 -11.04
N GLU A 10 38.38 7.36 -11.65
CA GLU A 10 37.17 8.12 -11.99
C GLU A 10 36.15 7.26 -12.76
N ARG A 11 36.62 6.50 -13.76
CA ARG A 11 35.77 5.62 -14.57
C ARG A 11 35.09 4.53 -13.75
N GLU A 12 35.80 3.92 -12.81
CA GLU A 12 35.23 2.91 -11.90
C GLU A 12 34.24 3.52 -10.92
N LEU A 13 34.48 4.75 -10.47
CA LEU A 13 33.56 5.47 -9.60
C LEU A 13 32.23 5.76 -10.31
N HIS A 14 32.28 6.25 -11.56
CA HIS A 14 31.09 6.49 -12.37
C HIS A 14 30.30 5.20 -12.62
N ALA A 15 30.97 4.14 -13.06
CA ALA A 15 30.32 2.84 -13.30
C ALA A 15 29.66 2.28 -12.03
N ARG A 16 30.32 2.38 -10.86
CA ARG A 16 29.73 1.95 -9.59
C ARG A 16 28.50 2.77 -9.19
N ASN A 17 28.51 4.07 -9.43
CA ASN A 17 27.37 4.93 -9.11
C ASN A 17 26.18 4.60 -10.01
N GLU A 18 26.42 4.38 -11.30
CA GLU A 18 25.39 3.95 -12.26
C GLU A 18 24.71 2.65 -11.84
N VAL A 19 25.50 1.63 -11.49
CA VAL A 19 24.98 0.34 -10.98
C VAL A 19 24.14 0.53 -9.71
N LYS A 20 24.54 1.44 -8.82
CA LYS A 20 23.77 1.74 -7.59
C LYS A 20 22.43 2.38 -7.91
N TRP A 21 22.38 3.37 -8.81
CA TRP A 21 21.14 4.02 -9.22
C TRP A 21 20.17 3.04 -9.87
N GLU A 22 20.68 2.16 -10.74
CA GLU A 22 19.86 1.11 -11.33
C GLU A 22 19.32 0.14 -10.29
N THR A 23 20.17 -0.30 -9.37
CA THR A 23 19.79 -1.27 -8.32
C THR A 23 18.69 -0.68 -7.43
N TYR A 24 18.85 0.56 -7.00
CA TYR A 24 17.84 1.29 -6.24
C TYR A 24 16.52 1.39 -7.02
N THR A 25 16.58 1.85 -8.27
CA THR A 25 15.40 1.99 -9.14
C THR A 25 14.65 0.66 -9.28
N LYS A 26 15.36 -0.43 -9.58
CA LYS A 26 14.78 -1.77 -9.74
C LYS A 26 14.15 -2.26 -8.45
N LYS A 27 14.77 -2.01 -7.29
CA LYS A 27 14.24 -2.37 -5.98
C LYS A 27 12.89 -1.70 -5.73
N ILE A 28 12.82 -0.37 -5.81
CA ILE A 28 11.56 0.39 -5.59
C ILE A 28 10.51 -0.01 -6.62
N GLN A 29 10.91 -0.26 -7.87
CA GLN A 29 9.99 -0.72 -8.91
C GLN A 29 9.34 -2.06 -8.57
N ILE A 30 10.09 -3.02 -8.02
CA ILE A 30 9.57 -4.33 -7.59
C ILE A 30 8.63 -4.14 -6.40
N GLU A 31 9.05 -3.38 -5.39
CA GLU A 31 8.23 -3.11 -4.19
C GLU A 31 6.88 -2.46 -4.55
N ALA A 32 6.89 -1.42 -5.38
CA ALA A 32 5.67 -0.76 -5.86
C ALA A 32 4.75 -1.73 -6.63
N ARG A 33 5.32 -2.62 -7.44
CA ARG A 33 4.54 -3.57 -8.24
C ARG A 33 3.92 -4.65 -7.38
N VAL A 34 4.67 -5.19 -6.42
CA VAL A 34 4.19 -6.19 -5.47
C VAL A 34 3.13 -5.58 -4.56
N LEU A 35 3.37 -4.38 -4.00
CA LEU A 35 2.40 -3.70 -3.15
C LEU A 35 1.09 -3.42 -3.89
N GLY A 36 1.16 -2.91 -5.12
CA GLY A 36 -0.02 -2.65 -5.92
C GLY A 36 -0.82 -3.93 -6.21
N ASP A 37 -0.14 -5.02 -6.56
CA ASP A 37 -0.78 -6.31 -6.84
C ASP A 37 -1.45 -6.90 -5.58
N LEU A 38 -0.74 -6.92 -4.45
CA LEU A 38 -1.28 -7.38 -3.17
C LEU A 38 -2.48 -6.54 -2.72
N SER A 39 -2.39 -5.22 -2.88
CA SER A 39 -3.47 -4.30 -2.50
C SER A 39 -4.75 -4.60 -3.27
N MET A 40 -4.64 -4.76 -4.60
CA MET A 40 -5.78 -4.94 -5.48
C MET A 40 -6.37 -6.36 -5.44
N ASN A 41 -5.53 -7.38 -5.32
CA ASN A 41 -5.95 -8.78 -5.44
C ASN A 41 -6.20 -9.48 -4.10
N HIS A 42 -5.59 -9.01 -3.01
CA HIS A 42 -5.69 -9.66 -1.70
C HIS A 42 -6.38 -8.76 -0.67
N ILE A 43 -5.93 -7.51 -0.51
CA ILE A 43 -6.44 -6.63 0.56
C ILE A 43 -7.84 -6.09 0.27
N ILE A 44 -8.02 -5.42 -0.87
CA ILE A 44 -9.31 -4.80 -1.23
C ILE A 44 -10.45 -5.82 -1.28
N PRO A 45 -10.30 -7.02 -1.87
CA PRO A 45 -11.38 -8.00 -1.92
C PRO A 45 -11.83 -8.46 -0.53
N VAL A 46 -10.89 -8.71 0.38
CA VAL A 46 -11.21 -9.09 1.77
C VAL A 46 -11.89 -7.95 2.51
N ALA A 47 -11.39 -6.72 2.40
CA ALA A 47 -12.00 -5.56 3.04
C ALA A 47 -13.43 -5.31 2.52
N THR A 48 -13.65 -5.49 1.22
CA THR A 48 -14.98 -5.36 0.58
C THR A 48 -15.93 -6.48 1.05
N GLN A 49 -15.42 -7.70 1.20
CA GLN A 49 -16.21 -8.81 1.73
C GLN A 49 -16.65 -8.54 3.17
N TYR A 50 -15.73 -8.08 4.03
CA TYR A 50 -16.05 -7.71 5.41
C TYR A 50 -17.04 -6.55 5.48
N GLN A 51 -16.86 -5.51 4.66
CA GLN A 51 -17.81 -4.40 4.55
C GLN A 51 -19.22 -4.89 4.16
N SER A 52 -19.31 -5.84 3.24
CA SER A 52 -20.59 -6.43 2.83
C SER A 52 -21.29 -7.16 3.97
N MET A 53 -20.53 -7.84 4.84
CA MET A 53 -21.08 -8.50 6.03
C MET A 53 -21.63 -7.48 7.05
N LEU A 54 -20.91 -6.37 7.27
CA LEU A 54 -21.38 -5.29 8.15
C LEU A 54 -22.66 -4.64 7.60
N LEU A 55 -22.72 -4.40 6.29
CA LEU A 55 -23.90 -3.86 5.62
C LEU A 55 -25.12 -4.77 5.76
N ASP A 56 -24.95 -6.07 5.59
CA ASP A 56 -26.02 -7.06 5.76
C ASP A 56 -26.52 -7.11 7.22
N ASN A 57 -25.62 -7.03 8.20
CA ASN A 57 -25.99 -6.93 9.61
C ASN A 57 -26.81 -5.66 9.89
N LEU A 58 -26.37 -4.51 9.37
CA LEU A 58 -27.08 -3.24 9.51
C LEU A 58 -28.48 -3.30 8.89
N TYR A 59 -28.60 -3.90 7.70
CA TYR A 59 -29.89 -4.12 7.06
C TYR A 59 -30.82 -4.99 7.92
N LYS A 60 -30.32 -6.13 8.40
CA LYS A 60 -31.08 -7.04 9.28
C LYS A 60 -31.53 -6.37 10.59
N MET A 61 -30.70 -5.53 11.19
CA MET A 61 -31.06 -4.78 12.40
C MET A 61 -32.23 -3.82 12.17
N ARG A 62 -32.26 -3.14 11.03
CA ARG A 62 -33.38 -2.26 10.65
C ARG A 62 -34.68 -3.00 10.38
N VAL A 63 -34.61 -4.27 9.98
CA VAL A 63 -35.80 -5.12 9.78
C VAL A 63 -36.35 -5.66 11.10
N VAL A 64 -35.48 -5.98 12.05
CA VAL A 64 -35.86 -6.63 13.33
C VAL A 64 -36.30 -5.62 14.39
N PHE A 65 -35.71 -4.42 14.42
CA PHE A 65 -35.98 -3.41 15.43
C PHE A 65 -36.73 -2.20 14.84
N ASP A 66 -37.42 -1.48 15.72
CA ASP A 66 -37.98 -0.17 15.42
C ASP A 66 -36.89 0.84 15.00
N GLU A 67 -37.27 1.83 14.19
CA GLU A 67 -36.33 2.74 13.52
C GLU A 67 -35.39 3.47 14.49
N GLU A 68 -35.93 3.93 15.63
CA GLU A 68 -35.17 4.67 16.63
C GLU A 68 -34.12 3.76 17.31
N LYS A 69 -34.52 2.55 17.72
CA LYS A 69 -33.63 1.56 18.30
C LYS A 69 -32.60 1.04 17.30
N ALA A 70 -33.01 0.76 16.06
CA ALA A 70 -32.11 0.31 15.00
C ALA A 70 -31.03 1.36 14.70
N THR A 71 -31.42 2.63 14.61
CA THR A 71 -30.50 3.75 14.35
C THR A 71 -29.51 3.94 15.49
N ARG A 72 -29.97 3.80 16.75
CA ARG A 72 -29.10 3.90 17.91
C ARG A 72 -28.08 2.76 17.98
N LEU A 73 -28.49 1.53 17.67
CA LEU A 73 -27.64 0.35 17.77
C LEU A 73 -26.67 0.18 16.59
N SER A 74 -27.03 0.64 15.39
CA SER A 74 -26.22 0.49 14.17
C SER A 74 -25.28 1.66 13.87
N ARG A 75 -25.22 2.67 14.76
CA ARG A 75 -24.42 3.89 14.55
C ARG A 75 -22.93 3.58 14.36
N GLU A 76 -22.38 2.71 15.19
CA GLU A 76 -20.95 2.34 15.14
C GLU A 76 -20.65 1.51 13.88
N ASP A 77 -21.51 0.55 13.54
CA ASP A 77 -21.38 -0.24 12.31
C ASP A 77 -21.40 0.64 11.05
N ALA A 78 -22.29 1.64 11.00
CA ALA A 78 -22.36 2.58 9.90
C ALA A 78 -21.05 3.38 9.76
N ALA A 79 -20.49 3.86 10.87
CA ALA A 79 -19.22 4.59 10.85
C ALA A 79 -18.05 3.71 10.38
N LEU A 80 -18.00 2.44 10.82
CA LEU A 80 -16.99 1.48 10.35
C LEU A 80 -17.09 1.20 8.86
N ILE A 81 -18.32 1.05 8.33
CA ILE A 81 -18.56 0.85 6.90
C ILE A 81 -18.02 2.03 6.08
N GLU A 82 -18.25 3.26 6.54
CA GLU A 82 -17.74 4.48 5.89
C GLU A 82 -16.21 4.57 5.95
N GLU A 83 -15.61 4.21 7.09
CA GLU A 83 -14.15 4.18 7.27
C GLU A 83 -13.49 3.17 6.32
N ILE A 84 -14.04 1.95 6.24
CA ILE A 84 -13.58 0.92 5.30
C ILE A 84 -13.70 1.41 3.85
N ALA A 85 -14.84 2.02 3.48
CA ALA A 85 -15.04 2.55 2.12
C ALA A 85 -13.97 3.60 1.77
N THR A 86 -13.69 4.49 2.71
CA THR A 86 -12.71 5.57 2.57
C THR A 86 -11.31 5.00 2.33
N HIS A 87 -10.90 4.02 3.13
CA HIS A 87 -9.59 3.37 2.98
C HIS A 87 -9.47 2.57 1.69
N ILE A 88 -10.49 1.79 1.31
CA ILE A 88 -10.50 1.06 0.02
C ILE A 88 -10.35 2.04 -1.15
N SER A 89 -11.12 3.14 -1.14
CA SER A 89 -11.04 4.15 -2.20
C SER A 89 -9.66 4.80 -2.25
N ALA A 90 -9.10 5.17 -1.10
CA ALA A 90 -7.78 5.78 -1.03
C ALA A 90 -6.67 4.84 -1.52
N ILE A 91 -6.71 3.54 -1.16
CA ILE A 91 -5.76 2.54 -1.67
C ILE A 91 -5.84 2.48 -3.18
N LYS A 92 -7.05 2.31 -3.74
CA LYS A 92 -7.23 2.18 -5.19
C LYS A 92 -6.70 3.39 -5.95
N THR A 93 -7.08 4.60 -5.52
CA THR A 93 -6.61 5.85 -6.16
C THR A 93 -5.09 6.01 -6.07
N ASN A 94 -4.48 5.70 -4.91
CA ASN A 94 -3.03 5.82 -4.76
C ASN A 94 -2.27 4.75 -5.54
N VAL A 95 -2.80 3.53 -5.68
CA VAL A 95 -2.22 2.49 -6.53
C VAL A 95 -2.24 2.94 -8.00
N ASP A 96 -3.37 3.47 -8.48
CA ASP A 96 -3.48 3.99 -9.86
C ASP A 96 -2.47 5.12 -10.11
N ASN A 97 -2.39 6.10 -9.19
CA ASN A 97 -1.44 7.21 -9.27
C ASN A 97 0.02 6.74 -9.23
N MET A 98 0.35 5.79 -8.35
CA MET A 98 1.68 5.17 -8.26
C MET A 98 2.06 4.47 -9.57
N VAL A 99 1.10 3.76 -10.19
CA VAL A 99 1.31 3.10 -11.48
C VAL A 99 1.64 4.12 -12.57
N ASP A 100 0.96 5.28 -12.58
CA ASP A 100 1.20 6.33 -13.56
C ASP A 100 2.51 7.11 -13.30
N ALA A 101 2.85 7.38 -12.04
CA ALA A 101 4.16 7.92 -11.65
C ALA A 101 5.29 7.00 -12.13
N ARG A 102 5.15 5.69 -11.91
CA ARG A 102 6.09 4.67 -12.38
C ARG A 102 6.18 4.63 -13.91
N LYS A 103 5.07 4.72 -14.64
CA LYS A 103 5.09 4.80 -16.11
C LYS A 103 5.88 6.01 -16.58
N SER A 104 5.72 7.15 -15.92
CA SER A 104 6.42 8.40 -16.25
C SER A 104 7.92 8.31 -15.95
N ALA A 105 8.29 7.83 -14.75
CA ALA A 105 9.69 7.64 -14.37
C ALA A 105 10.44 6.65 -15.28
N ASN A 106 9.78 5.61 -15.78
CA ASN A 106 10.39 4.64 -16.69
C ASN A 106 10.72 5.18 -18.09
N ARG A 107 10.21 6.36 -18.46
CA ARG A 107 10.55 7.03 -19.73
C ARG A 107 11.87 7.78 -19.66
N LEU A 108 12.42 8.03 -18.47
CA LEU A 108 13.71 8.69 -18.29
C LEU A 108 14.83 7.74 -18.77
N GLU A 109 15.76 8.24 -19.58
CA GLU A 109 16.88 7.43 -20.07
C GLU A 109 18.03 7.43 -19.06
N ASP A 110 18.34 8.59 -18.48
CA ASP A 110 19.41 8.74 -17.48
C ASP A 110 19.10 7.98 -16.19
N ALA A 111 20.08 7.18 -15.73
CA ALA A 111 19.93 6.33 -14.56
C ALA A 111 19.77 7.13 -13.26
N ARG A 112 20.42 8.29 -13.15
CA ARG A 112 20.35 9.14 -11.95
C ARG A 112 19.02 9.88 -11.90
N GLU A 113 18.58 10.49 -12.99
CA GLU A 113 17.27 11.15 -13.08
C GLU A 113 16.14 10.15 -12.81
N LYS A 114 16.24 8.93 -13.36
CA LYS A 114 15.30 7.86 -13.07
C LYS A 114 15.27 7.51 -11.58
N ALA A 115 16.44 7.34 -10.94
CA ALA A 115 16.51 7.07 -9.51
C ALA A 115 15.87 8.19 -8.67
N ILE A 116 16.13 9.45 -9.01
CA ILE A 116 15.52 10.61 -8.34
C ILE A 116 13.99 10.60 -8.54
N ALA A 117 13.51 10.35 -9.76
CA ALA A 117 12.07 10.28 -10.02
C ALA A 117 11.40 9.15 -9.23
N TYR A 118 12.03 7.99 -9.09
CA TYR A 118 11.50 6.91 -8.25
C TYR A 118 11.45 7.31 -6.76
N HIS A 119 12.50 7.94 -6.24
CA HIS A 119 12.54 8.43 -4.86
C HIS A 119 11.48 9.50 -4.59
N ASP A 120 11.36 10.50 -5.46
CA ASP A 120 10.53 11.67 -5.20
C ASP A 120 9.05 11.45 -5.55
N THR A 121 8.76 10.54 -6.49
CA THR A 121 7.40 10.40 -7.05
C THR A 121 6.81 9.00 -6.96
N VAL A 122 7.58 7.94 -6.70
CA VAL A 122 7.06 6.57 -6.61
C VAL A 122 7.12 6.04 -5.18
N GLU A 123 8.29 6.15 -4.52
CA GLU A 123 8.51 5.70 -3.14
C GLU A 123 7.49 6.28 -2.14
N PRO A 124 7.06 7.56 -2.21
CA PRO A 124 6.10 8.12 -1.25
C PRO A 124 4.74 7.41 -1.26
N PHE A 125 4.33 6.81 -2.39
CA PHE A 125 3.08 6.07 -2.46
C PHE A 125 3.13 4.77 -1.66
N LEU A 126 4.30 4.17 -1.45
CA LEU A 126 4.43 2.94 -0.66
C LEU A 126 3.92 3.15 0.76
N ASP A 127 4.34 4.25 1.39
CA ASP A 127 3.92 4.60 2.75
C ASP A 127 2.45 5.00 2.83
N ILE A 128 1.96 5.77 1.84
CA ILE A 128 0.55 6.20 1.80
C ILE A 128 -0.39 5.01 1.67
N ILE A 129 -0.10 4.10 0.72
CA ILE A 129 -0.90 2.90 0.51
C ILE A 129 -0.85 2.01 1.75
N ARG A 130 0.36 1.80 2.29
CA ARG A 130 0.56 1.00 3.49
C ARG A 130 -0.20 1.53 4.69
N TYR A 131 -0.22 2.85 4.91
CA TYR A 131 -0.99 3.46 5.99
C TYR A 131 -2.47 3.03 5.94
N HIS A 132 -3.09 3.05 4.77
CA HIS A 132 -4.49 2.65 4.62
C HIS A 132 -4.69 1.14 4.81
N ILE A 133 -3.74 0.31 4.36
CA ILE A 133 -3.78 -1.14 4.58
C ILE A 133 -3.67 -1.45 6.08
N ASP A 134 -2.73 -0.83 6.78
CA ASP A 134 -2.52 -1.01 8.21
C ASP A 134 -3.75 -0.57 9.02
N LYS A 135 -4.49 0.45 8.56
CA LYS A 135 -5.78 0.82 9.17
C LYS A 135 -6.86 -0.21 8.92
N LEU A 136 -6.96 -0.75 7.70
CA LEU A 136 -7.89 -1.84 7.40
C LEU A 136 -7.57 -3.11 8.21
N GLU A 137 -6.30 -3.42 8.46
CA GLU A 137 -5.87 -4.58 9.28
C GLU A 137 -6.43 -4.55 10.71
N LEU A 138 -6.61 -3.35 11.26
CA LEU A 138 -7.16 -3.15 12.61
C LEU A 138 -8.68 -3.30 12.66
N ILE A 139 -9.36 -3.02 11.55
CA ILE A 139 -10.82 -3.01 11.46
C ILE A 139 -11.36 -4.37 11.02
N VAL A 140 -10.70 -5.00 10.04
CA VAL A 140 -11.14 -6.27 9.46
C VAL A 140 -10.85 -7.43 10.41
N ASP A 141 -11.78 -8.38 10.47
CA ASP A 141 -11.64 -9.61 11.26
C ASP A 141 -10.33 -10.35 10.92
N ASN A 142 -9.59 -10.72 11.97
CA ASN A 142 -8.35 -11.48 11.89
C ASN A 142 -8.49 -12.80 11.11
N GLN A 143 -9.66 -13.46 11.20
CA GLN A 143 -9.89 -14.72 10.48
C GLN A 143 -10.00 -14.53 8.96
N MET A 144 -10.40 -13.34 8.51
CA MET A 144 -10.55 -13.02 7.10
C MET A 144 -9.29 -12.38 6.52
N TRP A 145 -8.47 -11.74 7.36
CA TRP A 145 -7.28 -11.02 6.91
C TRP A 145 -6.30 -11.96 6.19
N PRO A 146 -5.88 -11.64 4.95
CA PRO A 146 -5.20 -12.62 4.09
C PRO A 146 -3.70 -12.78 4.39
N LEU A 147 -3.13 -11.87 5.19
CA LEU A 147 -1.70 -11.84 5.50
C LEU A 147 -1.47 -12.12 6.98
N PRO A 148 -0.38 -12.82 7.36
CA PRO A 148 -0.03 -13.00 8.76
C PRO A 148 0.27 -11.65 9.39
N LYS A 149 -0.27 -11.42 10.59
CA LYS A 149 -0.03 -10.15 11.30
C LYS A 149 1.39 -10.08 11.81
N TYR A 150 1.89 -8.86 12.04
CA TYR A 150 3.26 -8.65 12.56
C TYR A 150 3.57 -9.46 13.83
N ARG A 151 2.58 -9.63 14.72
CA ARG A 151 2.74 -10.45 15.93
C ARG A 151 2.98 -11.92 15.60
N GLU A 152 2.30 -12.45 14.60
CA GLU A 152 2.42 -13.84 14.19
C GLU A 152 3.79 -14.07 13.55
N LEU A 153 4.23 -13.15 12.69
CA LEU A 153 5.54 -13.20 12.05
C LEU A 153 6.72 -13.12 13.04
N LEU A 154 6.56 -12.40 14.16
CA LEU A 154 7.64 -12.18 15.12
C LEU A 154 7.73 -13.24 16.22
N PHE A 155 6.64 -13.97 16.51
CA PHE A 155 6.55 -14.84 17.69
C PHE A 155 6.02 -16.25 17.41
N ILE A 156 5.51 -16.52 16.20
CA ILE A 156 5.03 -17.85 15.79
C ILE A 156 5.94 -18.34 14.66
N SER A 157 7.11 -18.83 15.04
CA SER A 157 8.09 -19.50 14.18
C SER A 157 8.50 -20.83 14.78
#